data_AF-A0A2L2YKN3-F1
#
_entry.id   AF-A0A2L2YKN3-F1
#
_cell.length_a   1.000
_cell.length_b   1.000
_cell.length_c   1.000
_cell.angle_alpha   90.00
_cell.angle_beta   90.00
_cell.angle_gamma   90.00
#
_symmetry.space_group_name_H-M   'P 1'
#
loop_
_entity.id
_entity.type
_entity.pdbx_description
1 polymer ?
#
loop_
_entity_poly.entity_id
_entity_poly.type
_entity_poly.pdbx_seq_one_letter_code
_entity_poly.pdbx_strand_id
1 'polypeptide(L)'
;LESFYFLSSLLGVIDQTLTEMCPGLLCERHAISPTHLCQHFIQPTSHLSHHLLTTLLENGLDGTVRSPDGSLTESMADVICLGCPDIIGSTNNTGGVILGPQLHASNLHLPVHQKLCQVLDPPEPIVRDWCMLAVLFGLTDMLPHLDPGDNPAESPTARIMREWLKEPSSSIECLLDKLKELGRHDAVEIIMRTAPFIKVFPVGGEVSSDDISMLCSMSHTSSSNISR
;
A
#
# COMPACT_ATOMS: atom_id res chain seq x y z
N LEU A 1 -2.21 -22.23 -4.28
CA LEU A 1 -2.96 -20.99 -4.60
C LEU A 1 -4.22 -20.86 -3.74
N GLU A 2 -5.09 -21.87 -3.65
CA GLU A 2 -6.32 -21.81 -2.83
C GLU A 2 -6.08 -21.43 -1.36
N SER A 3 -5.05 -21.96 -0.71
CA SER A 3 -4.70 -21.57 0.67
C SER A 3 -4.31 -20.09 0.79
N PHE A 4 -3.63 -19.54 -0.21
CA PHE A 4 -3.29 -18.11 -0.27
C PHE A 4 -4.54 -17.26 -0.48
N TYR A 5 -5.47 -17.73 -1.31
CA TYR A 5 -6.75 -17.08 -1.48
C TYR A 5 -7.55 -17.06 -0.17
N PHE A 6 -7.66 -18.21 0.50
CA PHE A 6 -8.31 -18.30 1.82
C PHE A 6 -7.68 -17.36 2.84
N LEU A 7 -6.34 -17.33 2.93
CA LEU A 7 -5.63 -16.41 3.81
C LEU A 7 -5.91 -14.95 3.44
N SER A 8 -5.89 -14.61 2.16
CA SER A 8 -6.19 -13.27 1.67
C SER A 8 -7.63 -12.86 1.99
N SER A 9 -8.60 -13.76 1.85
CA SER A 9 -10.00 -13.51 2.23
C SER A 9 -10.15 -13.30 3.74
N LEU A 10 -9.47 -14.12 4.55
CA LEU A 10 -9.49 -13.97 6.00
C LEU A 10 -8.89 -12.63 6.44
N LEU A 11 -7.76 -12.24 5.86
CA LEU A 11 -7.15 -10.93 6.11
C LEU A 11 -8.08 -9.79 5.68
N GLY A 12 -8.75 -9.92 4.54
CA GLY A 12 -9.75 -8.95 4.09
C GLY A 12 -10.91 -8.76 5.07
N VAL A 13 -11.41 -9.84 5.69
CA VAL A 13 -12.44 -9.77 6.74
C VAL A 13 -11.92 -9.04 7.98
N ILE A 14 -10.67 -9.31 8.38
CA ILE A 14 -10.04 -8.61 9.51
C ILE A 14 -9.91 -7.11 9.20
N ASP A 15 -9.43 -6.76 8.00
CA ASP A 15 -9.26 -5.37 7.57
C ASP A 15 -10.60 -4.62 7.52
N GLN A 16 -11.65 -5.27 7.02
CA GLN A 16 -13.00 -4.70 6.98
C GLN A 16 -13.51 -4.44 8.41
N THR A 17 -13.33 -5.41 9.31
CA THR A 17 -13.72 -5.27 10.71
C THR A 17 -12.98 -4.12 11.39
N LEU A 18 -11.66 -3.98 11.15
CA LEU A 18 -10.87 -2.89 11.69
C LEU A 18 -11.31 -1.53 11.11
N THR A 19 -11.65 -1.48 9.83
CA THR A 19 -12.14 -0.26 9.17
C THR A 19 -13.48 0.20 9.77
N GLU A 20 -14.38 -0.73 10.06
CA GLU A 20 -15.68 -0.43 10.67
C GLU A 20 -15.57 -0.01 12.14
N MET A 21 -14.73 -0.71 12.90
CA MET A 21 -14.61 -0.51 14.35
C MET A 21 -13.64 0.62 14.72
N CYS A 22 -12.64 0.89 13.89
CA CYS A 22 -11.54 1.83 14.13
C CYS A 22 -11.20 2.61 12.85
N PRO A 23 -12.10 3.48 12.35
CA PRO A 23 -11.87 4.23 11.12
C PRO A 23 -10.62 5.11 11.24
N GLY A 24 -9.74 5.02 10.24
CA GLY A 24 -8.48 5.76 10.20
C GLY A 24 -7.31 5.10 10.95
N LEU A 25 -7.51 3.94 11.58
CA LEU A 25 -6.41 3.19 12.18
C LEU A 25 -5.47 2.64 11.10
N LEU A 26 -4.20 3.00 11.19
CA LEU A 26 -3.14 2.39 10.39
C LEU A 26 -2.71 1.07 11.02
N CYS A 27 -2.77 0.00 10.24
CA CYS A 27 -2.38 -1.33 10.68
C CYS A 27 -1.09 -1.76 9.97
N GLU A 28 -0.14 -2.25 10.75
CA GLU A 28 1.09 -2.84 10.25
C GLU A 28 0.94 -4.36 10.25
N ARG A 29 1.46 -5.00 9.21
CA ARG A 29 1.49 -6.46 9.13
C ARG A 29 2.90 -6.93 9.31
N HIS A 30 3.13 -7.84 10.24
CA HIS A 30 4.44 -8.45 10.46
C HIS A 30 4.35 -9.94 10.12
N ALA A 31 5.42 -10.51 9.57
CA ALA A 31 5.45 -11.93 9.23
C ALA A 31 6.11 -12.71 10.36
N ILE A 32 5.42 -13.72 10.90
CA ILE A 32 5.97 -14.59 11.93
C ILE A 32 7.02 -15.50 11.29
N SER A 33 8.13 -15.75 11.98
CA SER A 33 9.22 -16.62 11.51
C SER A 33 8.71 -18.04 11.20
N PRO A 34 8.79 -18.51 9.94
CA PRO A 34 8.42 -19.87 9.59
C PRO A 34 9.30 -20.90 10.31
N THR A 35 10.59 -20.65 10.53
CA THR A 35 11.47 -21.55 11.27
C THR A 35 11.01 -21.75 12.70
N HIS A 36 10.69 -20.66 13.42
CA HIS A 36 10.19 -20.76 14.80
C HIS A 36 8.82 -21.45 14.87
N LEU A 37 7.95 -21.23 13.88
CA LEU A 37 6.67 -21.93 13.77
C LEU A 37 6.86 -23.43 13.57
N CYS A 38 7.74 -23.85 12.65
CA CYS A 38 8.07 -25.26 12.42
C CYS A 38 8.67 -25.93 13.66
N GLN A 39 9.42 -25.19 14.47
CA GLN A 39 10.02 -25.67 15.71
C GLN A 39 9.07 -25.57 16.91
N HIS A 40 7.82 -25.15 16.71
CA HIS A 40 6.79 -25.01 17.75
C HIS A 40 7.22 -24.13 18.92
N PHE A 41 7.94 -23.04 18.66
CA PHE A 41 8.29 -22.07 19.69
C PHE A 41 7.03 -21.43 20.27
N ILE A 42 6.98 -21.29 21.60
CA ILE A 42 5.84 -20.70 22.31
C ILE A 42 5.69 -19.20 21.96
N GLN A 43 6.83 -18.52 21.78
CA GLN A 43 6.90 -17.11 21.41
C GLN A 43 7.75 -16.99 20.15
N PRO A 44 7.17 -17.25 18.96
CA PRO A 44 7.90 -17.11 17.72
C PRO A 44 8.23 -15.63 17.48
N THR A 45 9.38 -15.37 16.85
CA THR A 45 9.78 -14.02 16.49
C THR A 45 9.05 -13.57 15.23
N SER A 46 8.96 -12.26 15.01
CA SER A 46 8.34 -11.68 13.82
C SER A 46 9.28 -10.76 13.08
N HIS A 47 9.23 -10.82 11.76
CA HIS A 47 9.89 -9.90 10.84
C HIS A 47 9.02 -8.66 10.65
N LEU A 48 9.63 -7.51 10.88
CA LEU A 48 8.97 -6.20 10.81
C LEU A 48 8.68 -5.81 9.36
N SER A 49 7.57 -5.09 9.12
CA SER A 49 7.09 -4.79 7.77
C SER A 49 8.11 -3.99 6.96
N HIS A 50 8.77 -3.03 7.61
CA HIS A 50 9.75 -2.18 6.94
C HIS A 50 10.97 -2.99 6.47
N HIS A 51 11.45 -3.95 7.26
CA HIS A 51 12.55 -4.84 6.84
C HIS A 51 12.13 -5.74 5.69
N LEU A 52 10.91 -6.28 5.73
CA LEU A 52 10.37 -7.14 4.67
C LEU A 52 10.25 -6.37 3.36
N LEU A 53 9.64 -5.18 3.38
CA LEU A 53 9.49 -4.35 2.19
C LEU A 53 10.83 -3.82 1.66
N THR A 54 11.78 -3.48 2.55
CA THR A 54 13.12 -3.05 2.13
C THR A 54 13.82 -4.17 1.37
N THR A 55 13.81 -5.38 1.92
CA THR A 55 14.43 -6.55 1.28
C THR A 55 13.72 -6.90 -0.04
N LEU A 56 12.38 -6.78 -0.10
CA LEU A 56 11.63 -6.97 -1.34
C LEU A 56 12.01 -5.96 -2.44
N LEU A 57 12.22 -4.69 -2.08
CA LEU A 57 12.64 -3.65 -3.02
C LEU A 57 14.08 -3.85 -3.51
N GLU A 58 14.99 -4.28 -2.63
CA GLU A 58 16.42 -4.40 -2.93
C GLU A 58 16.80 -5.73 -3.59
N ASN A 59 16.15 -6.82 -3.18
CA ASN A 59 16.55 -8.18 -3.54
C ASN A 59 15.40 -9.06 -4.03
N GLY A 60 14.16 -8.56 -4.02
CA GLY A 60 12.98 -9.35 -4.37
C GLY A 60 12.84 -10.59 -3.48
N LEU A 61 12.41 -11.70 -4.06
CA LEU A 61 12.25 -12.98 -3.36
C LEU A 61 13.56 -13.72 -3.08
N ASP A 62 14.63 -13.39 -3.79
CA ASP A 62 15.96 -14.01 -3.61
C ASP A 62 16.69 -13.45 -2.38
N GLY A 63 16.13 -12.39 -1.76
CA GLY A 63 16.64 -11.80 -0.54
C GLY A 63 16.49 -12.68 0.70
N THR A 64 17.18 -12.30 1.76
CA THR A 64 17.07 -12.93 3.07
C THR A 64 16.72 -11.89 4.13
N VAL A 65 15.83 -12.24 5.04
CA VAL A 65 15.48 -11.39 6.18
C VAL A 65 16.10 -11.93 7.46
N ARG A 66 16.55 -11.01 8.32
CA ARG A 66 17.13 -11.34 9.61
C ARG A 66 16.19 -10.94 10.73
N SER A 67 16.08 -11.79 11.75
CA SER A 67 15.31 -11.48 12.94
C SER A 67 15.82 -10.22 13.65
N PRO A 68 14.98 -9.49 14.41
CA PRO A 68 15.39 -8.25 15.06
C PRO A 68 16.58 -8.38 16.02
N ASP A 69 16.75 -9.54 16.65
CA ASP A 69 17.86 -9.88 17.55
C ASP A 69 19.11 -10.41 16.82
N GLY A 70 19.02 -10.58 15.50
CA GLY A 70 20.09 -11.07 14.65
C GLY A 70 20.37 -12.57 14.72
N SER A 71 19.60 -13.33 15.51
CA SER A 71 19.84 -14.76 15.79
C SER A 71 19.47 -15.68 14.63
N LEU A 72 18.55 -15.25 13.76
CA LEU A 72 17.96 -16.05 12.70
C LEU A 72 17.99 -15.29 11.37
N THR A 73 18.31 -15.99 10.29
CA THR A 73 18.23 -15.49 8.91
C THR A 73 17.40 -16.46 8.08
N GLU A 74 16.39 -15.96 7.36
CA GLU A 74 15.42 -16.76 6.62
C GLU A 74 15.30 -16.25 5.18
N SER A 75 14.94 -17.15 4.26
CA SER A 75 14.62 -16.79 2.88
C SER A 75 13.37 -15.91 2.83
N MET A 76 13.40 -14.86 2.01
CA MET A 76 12.22 -14.02 1.79
C MET A 76 11.04 -14.85 1.26
N ALA A 77 11.29 -15.75 0.31
CA ALA A 77 10.27 -16.65 -0.24
C ALA A 77 9.63 -17.55 0.83
N ASP A 78 10.40 -18.02 1.81
CA ASP A 78 9.85 -18.81 2.92
C ASP A 78 8.94 -17.97 3.79
N VAL A 79 9.33 -16.72 4.07
CA VAL A 79 8.61 -15.82 4.97
C VAL A 79 7.31 -15.30 4.36
N ILE A 80 7.30 -14.84 3.11
CA ILE A 80 6.11 -14.20 2.52
C ILE A 80 5.33 -15.12 1.57
N CYS A 81 5.98 -16.12 0.98
CA CYS A 81 5.35 -17.10 0.08
C CYS A 81 5.25 -18.49 0.71
N LEU A 82 5.49 -18.64 2.01
CA LEU A 82 5.38 -19.92 2.74
C LEU A 82 6.15 -21.07 2.06
N GLY A 83 7.29 -20.75 1.45
CA GLY A 83 8.16 -21.70 0.73
C GLY A 83 7.71 -22.01 -0.70
N CYS A 84 6.71 -21.30 -1.23
CA CYS A 84 6.15 -21.52 -2.56
C CYS A 84 6.33 -20.29 -3.48
N PRO A 85 7.56 -19.92 -3.89
CA PRO A 85 7.79 -18.73 -4.73
C PRO A 85 7.13 -18.81 -6.11
N ASP A 86 6.91 -20.03 -6.64
CA ASP A 86 6.32 -20.28 -7.97
C ASP A 86 4.88 -19.75 -8.13
N ILE A 87 4.23 -19.32 -7.03
CA ILE A 87 2.90 -18.71 -7.08
C ILE A 87 2.92 -17.26 -7.58
N ILE A 88 4.08 -16.60 -7.53
CA ILE A 88 4.25 -15.22 -7.99
C ILE A 88 4.20 -15.18 -9.52
N GLY A 89 3.51 -14.20 -10.09
CA GLY A 89 3.48 -13.99 -11.54
C GLY A 89 2.67 -15.01 -12.33
N SER A 90 1.96 -15.94 -11.67
CA SER A 90 0.91 -16.74 -12.30
C SER A 90 -0.18 -15.79 -12.82
N THR A 91 -0.14 -15.37 -14.08
CA THR A 91 -1.27 -14.67 -14.70
C THR A 91 -1.46 -15.14 -16.15
N ASN A 92 -2.48 -15.98 -16.34
CA ASN A 92 -3.33 -16.13 -17.52
C ASN A 92 -4.46 -17.11 -17.16
N ASN A 93 -5.67 -16.60 -16.88
CA ASN A 93 -6.89 -17.37 -16.50
C ASN A 93 -6.81 -18.27 -15.25
N THR A 94 -5.67 -18.38 -14.56
CA THR A 94 -5.44 -19.28 -13.41
C THR A 94 -5.36 -18.58 -12.05
N GLY A 95 -5.66 -17.28 -11.97
CA GLY A 95 -5.40 -16.46 -10.77
C GLY A 95 -3.91 -16.29 -10.50
N GLY A 96 -3.53 -15.41 -9.57
CA GLY A 96 -2.14 -15.00 -9.41
C GLY A 96 -1.78 -14.33 -8.11
N VAL A 97 -0.49 -14.22 -7.83
CA VAL A 97 0.05 -13.43 -6.72
C VAL A 97 1.01 -12.39 -7.26
N ILE A 98 0.85 -11.14 -6.85
CA ILE A 98 1.73 -10.03 -7.19
C ILE A 98 2.40 -9.53 -5.91
N LEU A 99 3.69 -9.22 -5.98
CA LEU A 99 4.44 -8.68 -4.86
C LEU A 99 4.00 -7.23 -4.57
N GLY A 100 4.00 -6.88 -3.29
CA GLY A 100 3.60 -5.58 -2.75
C GLY A 100 4.15 -4.38 -3.53
N PRO A 101 5.49 -4.25 -3.67
CA PRO A 101 6.10 -3.13 -4.40
C PRO A 101 5.60 -2.97 -5.84
N GLN A 102 5.29 -4.08 -6.51
CA GLN A 102 4.83 -4.12 -7.89
C GLN A 102 3.33 -3.83 -8.04
N LEU A 103 2.57 -3.81 -6.95
CA LEU A 103 1.16 -3.47 -7.00
C LEU A 103 0.98 -2.01 -7.41
N HIS A 104 -0.09 -1.75 -8.16
CA HIS A 104 -0.55 -0.39 -8.40
C HIS A 104 -0.81 0.31 -7.06
N ALA A 105 -0.39 1.56 -6.92
CA ALA A 105 -0.42 2.31 -5.66
C ALA A 105 -1.84 2.57 -5.14
N SER A 106 -2.88 2.38 -5.96
CA SER A 106 -4.28 2.35 -5.52
C SER A 106 -4.59 1.18 -4.58
N ASN A 107 -3.71 0.18 -4.48
CA ASN A 107 -3.86 -0.93 -3.54
C ASN A 107 -3.43 -0.57 -2.11
N LEU A 108 -2.89 0.64 -1.88
CA LEU A 108 -2.69 1.16 -0.53
C LEU A 108 -4.06 1.46 0.11
N HIS A 109 -4.21 1.09 1.38
CA HIS A 109 -5.47 1.34 2.09
C HIS A 109 -5.73 2.85 2.26
N LEU A 110 -7.00 3.25 2.28
CA LEU A 110 -7.41 4.66 2.38
C LEU A 110 -6.72 5.44 3.53
N PRO A 111 -6.56 4.89 4.75
CA PRO A 111 -5.86 5.59 5.83
C PRO A 111 -4.40 5.94 5.48
N VAL A 112 -3.74 5.16 4.62
CA VAL A 112 -2.38 5.45 4.14
C VAL A 112 -2.42 6.71 3.27
N HIS A 113 -3.34 6.79 2.32
CA HIS A 113 -3.52 7.99 1.49
C HIS A 113 -3.84 9.23 2.33
N GLN A 114 -4.73 9.11 3.32
CA GLN A 114 -5.06 10.20 4.23
C GLN A 114 -3.84 10.66 5.04
N LYS A 115 -3.02 9.72 5.51
CA LYS A 115 -1.80 10.04 6.24
C LYS A 115 -0.75 10.70 5.35
N LEU A 116 -0.61 10.26 4.10
CA LEU A 116 0.24 10.92 3.10
C LEU A 116 -0.20 12.36 2.86
N CYS A 117 -1.51 12.61 2.70
CA CYS A 117 -2.05 13.97 2.58
C CYS A 117 -1.71 14.81 3.81
N GLN A 118 -1.89 14.25 5.01
CA GLN A 118 -1.60 14.96 6.26
C GLN A 118 -0.14 15.42 6.35
N VAL A 119 0.82 14.60 5.90
CA VAL A 119 2.24 14.96 5.98
C VAL A 119 2.69 15.83 4.81
N LEU A 120 2.12 15.64 3.60
CA LEU A 120 2.51 16.37 2.38
C LEU A 120 1.78 17.72 2.20
N ASP A 121 0.68 17.95 2.93
CA ASP A 121 -0.07 19.21 2.94
C ASP A 121 0.00 19.90 4.33
N PRO A 122 1.21 20.26 4.84
CA PRO A 122 1.30 20.91 6.14
C PRO A 122 0.66 22.33 6.09
N PRO A 123 0.05 22.80 7.19
CA PRO A 123 -0.66 24.09 7.24
C PRO A 123 0.24 25.32 7.02
N GLU A 124 1.54 25.21 7.32
CA GLU A 124 2.53 26.24 7.04
C GLU A 124 3.67 25.65 6.17
N PRO A 125 3.43 25.46 4.86
CA PRO A 125 4.43 24.86 3.99
C PRO A 125 5.52 25.89 3.64
N ILE A 126 6.77 25.64 4.07
CA ILE A 126 7.93 26.42 3.61
C ILE A 126 8.17 26.17 2.11
N VAL A 127 7.86 24.95 1.64
CA VAL A 127 7.88 24.51 0.24
C VAL A 127 6.59 23.75 -0.03
N ARG A 128 5.98 23.94 -1.21
CA ARG A 128 4.77 23.20 -1.61
C ARG A 128 5.17 21.79 -2.06
N ASP A 129 5.35 20.87 -1.11
CA ASP A 129 5.78 19.50 -1.38
C ASP A 129 4.87 18.77 -2.37
N TRP A 130 3.55 19.00 -2.29
CA TRP A 130 2.59 18.49 -3.27
C TRP A 130 2.90 18.95 -4.70
N CYS A 131 3.33 20.21 -4.88
CA CYS A 131 3.62 20.76 -6.21
C CYS A 131 4.87 20.10 -6.80
N MET A 132 5.91 19.92 -5.98
CA MET A 132 7.11 19.19 -6.38
C MET A 132 6.80 17.72 -6.67
N LEU A 133 5.98 17.07 -5.85
CA LEU A 133 5.54 15.69 -6.09
C LEU A 133 4.76 15.57 -7.42
N ALA A 134 3.91 16.54 -7.74
CA ALA A 134 3.19 16.58 -9.01
C ALA A 134 4.13 16.71 -10.22
N VAL A 135 5.20 17.50 -10.10
CA VAL A 135 6.26 17.56 -11.13
C VAL A 135 6.93 16.20 -11.28
N LEU A 136 7.24 15.52 -10.17
CA LEU A 136 7.82 14.18 -10.19
C LEU A 136 6.88 13.12 -10.80
N PHE A 137 5.56 13.31 -10.66
CA PHE A 137 4.52 12.53 -11.32
C PHE A 137 4.33 12.87 -12.81
N GLY A 138 5.01 13.90 -13.33
CA GLY A 138 4.85 14.35 -14.71
C GLY A 138 3.57 15.16 -14.96
N LEU A 139 2.94 15.69 -13.90
CA LEU A 139 1.67 16.43 -13.95
C LEU A 139 1.83 17.95 -14.07
N THR A 140 3.00 18.42 -14.50
CA THR A 140 3.34 19.85 -14.56
C THR A 140 2.29 20.68 -15.32
N ASP A 141 1.81 20.16 -16.46
CA ASP A 141 0.82 20.87 -17.29
C ASP A 141 -0.58 20.91 -16.66
N MET A 142 -0.86 20.01 -15.70
CA MET A 142 -2.14 19.89 -15.01
C MET A 142 -2.17 20.67 -13.69
N LEU A 143 -1.02 21.16 -13.19
CA LEU A 143 -0.91 21.88 -11.92
C LEU A 143 -1.93 23.02 -11.75
N PRO A 144 -2.19 23.90 -12.74
CA PRO A 144 -3.18 24.97 -12.58
C PRO A 144 -4.60 24.46 -12.32
N HIS A 145 -4.93 23.29 -12.87
CA HIS A 145 -6.23 22.65 -12.68
C HIS A 145 -6.30 21.89 -11.35
N LEU A 146 -5.17 21.42 -10.84
CA LEU A 146 -5.06 20.60 -9.63
C LEU A 146 -4.80 21.41 -8.35
N ASP A 147 -4.44 22.69 -8.46
CA ASP A 147 -4.31 23.61 -7.32
C ASP A 147 -5.72 23.89 -6.71
N PRO A 148 -5.98 23.54 -5.44
CA PRO A 148 -7.26 23.83 -4.77
C PRO A 148 -7.38 25.29 -4.34
N GLY A 149 -6.33 26.11 -4.54
CA GLY A 149 -6.28 27.47 -4.02
C GLY A 149 -6.35 27.48 -2.50
N ASP A 150 -7.15 28.40 -1.96
CA ASP A 150 -7.32 28.55 -0.50
C ASP A 150 -8.44 27.66 0.08
N ASN A 151 -8.94 26.66 -0.66
CA ASN A 151 -10.00 25.79 -0.17
C ASN A 151 -9.47 24.75 0.83
N PRO A 152 -9.74 24.90 2.15
CA PRO A 152 -9.20 23.99 3.16
C PRO A 152 -9.88 22.60 3.16
N ALA A 153 -11.00 22.45 2.43
CA ALA A 153 -11.72 21.17 2.35
C ALA A 153 -11.09 20.19 1.35
N GLU A 154 -10.14 20.64 0.53
CA GLU A 154 -9.49 19.83 -0.50
C GLU A 154 -7.99 19.71 -0.26
N SER A 155 -7.53 18.47 -0.14
CA SER A 155 -6.09 18.16 -0.08
C SER A 155 -5.49 18.24 -1.49
N PRO A 156 -4.51 19.13 -1.75
CA PRO A 156 -3.80 19.16 -3.04
C PRO A 156 -3.07 17.84 -3.30
N THR A 157 -2.47 17.22 -2.28
CA THR A 157 -1.86 15.89 -2.41
C THR A 157 -2.87 14.84 -2.87
N ALA A 158 -4.09 14.82 -2.33
CA ALA A 158 -5.12 13.88 -2.77
C ALA A 158 -5.50 14.08 -4.25
N ARG A 159 -5.53 15.33 -4.74
CA ARG A 159 -5.87 15.65 -6.13
C ARG A 159 -4.82 15.16 -7.12
N ILE A 160 -3.54 15.44 -6.84
CA ILE A 160 -2.44 14.99 -7.70
C ILE A 160 -2.28 13.46 -7.67
N MET A 161 -2.50 12.84 -6.50
CA MET A 161 -2.49 11.38 -6.36
C MET A 161 -3.60 10.76 -7.19
N ARG A 162 -4.82 11.32 -7.14
CA ARG A 162 -5.95 10.82 -7.94
C ARG A 162 -5.67 10.89 -9.45
N GLU A 163 -5.01 11.94 -9.91
CA GLU A 163 -4.64 12.06 -11.33
C GLU A 163 -3.55 11.05 -11.71
N TRP A 164 -2.48 10.97 -10.91
CA TRP A 164 -1.36 10.06 -11.16
C TRP A 164 -1.75 8.58 -11.10
N LEU A 165 -2.68 8.21 -10.21
CA LEU A 165 -3.21 6.85 -10.08
C LEU A 165 -4.07 6.40 -11.27
N LYS A 166 -4.33 7.26 -12.27
CA LYS A 166 -4.95 6.82 -13.53
C LYS A 166 -3.97 6.08 -14.44
N GLU A 167 -2.68 6.33 -14.28
CA GLU A 167 -1.64 5.69 -15.08
C GLU A 167 -1.41 4.24 -14.62
N PRO A 168 -1.52 3.23 -15.50
CA PRO A 168 -1.38 1.83 -15.12
C PRO A 168 -0.01 1.47 -14.52
N SER A 169 1.02 2.26 -14.80
CA SER A 169 2.39 2.08 -14.27
C SER A 169 2.61 2.67 -12.88
N SER A 170 1.61 3.29 -12.26
CA SER A 170 1.72 3.95 -10.95
C SER A 170 1.80 2.92 -9.81
N SER A 171 2.95 2.26 -9.67
CA SER A 171 3.21 1.23 -8.66
C SER A 171 3.59 1.80 -7.29
N ILE A 172 3.50 0.96 -6.24
CA ILE A 172 3.93 1.31 -4.88
C ILE A 172 5.44 1.62 -4.85
N GLU A 173 6.27 0.84 -5.55
CA GLU A 173 7.71 1.11 -5.68
C GLU A 173 7.98 2.48 -6.34
N CYS A 174 7.24 2.83 -7.39
CA CYS A 174 7.39 4.11 -8.07
C CYS A 174 7.04 5.27 -7.13
N LEU A 175 5.94 5.15 -6.36
CA LEU A 175 5.58 6.14 -5.36
C LEU A 175 6.67 6.30 -4.29
N LEU A 176 7.23 5.20 -3.79
CA LEU A 176 8.32 5.21 -2.82
C LEU A 176 9.55 5.94 -3.37
N ASP A 177 9.95 5.66 -4.60
CA ASP A 177 11.11 6.31 -5.23
C ASP A 177 10.89 7.80 -5.43
N LYS A 178 9.68 8.21 -5.83
CA LYS A 178 9.31 9.63 -5.97
C LYS A 178 9.32 10.37 -4.63
N LEU A 179 8.86 9.73 -3.55
CA LEU A 179 8.90 10.30 -2.20
C LEU A 179 10.33 10.37 -1.64
N LYS A 180 11.19 9.38 -1.95
CA LYS A 180 12.62 9.44 -1.64
C LYS A 180 13.33 10.55 -2.41
N GLU A 181 13.04 10.70 -3.70
CA GLU A 181 13.56 11.79 -4.56
C GLU A 181 13.15 13.17 -4.02
N LEU A 182 11.93 13.29 -3.49
CA LEU A 182 11.43 14.49 -2.82
C LEU A 182 12.08 14.73 -1.43
N GLY A 183 12.74 13.73 -0.86
CA GLY A 183 13.32 13.79 0.49
C GLY A 183 12.32 13.60 1.64
N ARG A 184 11.09 13.18 1.35
CA ARG A 184 10.00 12.99 2.33
C ARG A 184 10.05 11.58 2.94
N HIS A 185 11.05 11.36 3.79
CA HIS A 185 11.30 10.07 4.45
C HIS A 185 10.16 9.67 5.41
N ASP A 186 9.46 10.64 5.98
CA ASP A 186 8.28 10.42 6.82
C ASP A 186 7.11 9.81 6.02
N ALA A 187 6.88 10.29 4.79
CA ALA A 187 5.92 9.71 3.86
C ALA A 187 6.34 8.30 3.41
N VAL A 188 7.63 8.09 3.15
CA VAL A 188 8.20 6.77 2.85
C VAL A 188 7.96 5.80 4.01
N GLU A 189 8.23 6.21 5.25
CA GLU A 189 8.06 5.37 6.44
C GLU A 189 6.62 4.87 6.60
N ILE A 190 5.63 5.73 6.35
CA ILE A 190 4.20 5.36 6.41
C ILE A 190 3.92 4.19 5.47
N ILE A 191 4.37 4.27 4.22
CA ILE A 191 4.14 3.21 3.21
C ILE A 191 4.93 1.95 3.59
N MET A 192 6.20 2.09 3.97
CA MET A 192 7.08 0.96 4.32
C MET A 192 6.59 0.17 5.54
N ARG A 193 5.73 0.74 6.37
CA ARG A 193 5.16 0.05 7.55
C ARG A 193 3.82 -0.63 7.26
N THR A 194 3.07 -0.14 6.27
CA THR A 194 1.65 -0.48 6.08
C THR A 194 1.31 -1.10 4.73
N ALA A 195 2.20 -1.00 3.74
CA ALA A 195 1.97 -1.58 2.42
C ALA A 195 1.86 -3.12 2.51
N PRO A 196 1.00 -3.72 1.67
CA PRO A 196 0.90 -5.18 1.60
C PRO A 196 2.20 -5.80 1.07
N PHE A 197 2.53 -7.02 1.49
CA PHE A 197 3.69 -7.76 0.95
C PHE A 197 3.36 -8.51 -0.34
N ILE A 198 2.13 -8.99 -0.44
CA ILE A 198 1.59 -9.70 -1.60
C ILE A 198 0.10 -9.36 -1.75
N LYS A 199 -0.43 -9.44 -2.98
CA LYS A 199 -1.87 -9.46 -3.24
C LYS A 199 -2.21 -10.69 -4.08
N VAL A 200 -3.26 -11.40 -3.67
CA VAL A 200 -3.75 -12.61 -4.33
C VAL A 200 -4.96 -12.27 -5.18
N PHE A 201 -4.96 -12.69 -6.43
CA PHE A 201 -6.05 -12.51 -7.38
C PHE A 201 -6.74 -13.86 -7.64
N PRO A 202 -8.08 -13.93 -7.53
CA PRO A 202 -8.82 -15.17 -7.71
C PRO A 202 -8.68 -15.74 -9.12
N VAL A 203 -8.82 -17.06 -9.22
CA VAL A 203 -8.93 -17.78 -10.48
C VAL A 203 -10.28 -17.46 -11.13
N GLY A 204 -10.27 -16.92 -12.35
CA GLY A 204 -11.51 -16.64 -13.11
C GLY A 204 -12.41 -15.56 -12.52
N GLY A 205 -11.93 -14.76 -11.56
CA GLY A 205 -12.69 -13.65 -11.01
C GLY A 205 -12.61 -12.42 -11.91
N GLU A 206 -13.76 -11.91 -12.32
CA GLU A 206 -13.87 -10.53 -12.80
C GLU A 206 -13.34 -9.63 -11.67
N VAL A 207 -12.30 -8.85 -11.95
CA VAL A 207 -11.88 -7.77 -11.05
C VAL A 207 -13.09 -6.86 -10.97
N SER A 208 -13.82 -6.87 -9.85
CA SER A 208 -15.02 -6.05 -9.77
C SER A 208 -14.59 -4.60 -9.97
N SER A 209 -15.32 -3.87 -10.82
CA SER A 209 -15.05 -2.46 -11.04
C SER A 209 -15.17 -1.62 -9.76
N ASP A 210 -15.67 -2.22 -8.67
CA ASP A 210 -15.85 -1.58 -7.37
C ASP A 210 -14.55 -1.41 -6.57
N ASP A 211 -13.55 -2.28 -6.77
CA ASP A 211 -12.22 -2.12 -6.14
C ASP A 211 -11.45 -0.91 -6.71
N ILE A 212 -11.80 -0.46 -7.92
CA ILE A 212 -11.25 0.75 -8.54
C ILE A 212 -12.15 1.96 -8.28
N SER A 213 -13.48 1.77 -8.21
CA SER A 213 -14.45 2.86 -8.08
C SER A 213 -14.52 3.50 -6.68
N MET A 214 -14.12 2.78 -5.62
CA MET A 214 -14.14 3.32 -4.25
C MET A 214 -13.11 4.44 -4.02
N LEU A 215 -12.05 4.50 -4.85
CA LEU A 215 -11.10 5.62 -4.82
C LEU A 215 -11.53 6.80 -5.70
N CYS A 216 -12.41 6.55 -6.68
CA CYS A 216 -13.02 7.58 -7.53
C CYS A 216 -14.25 8.23 -6.89
N SER A 217 -14.92 7.57 -5.95
CA SER A 217 -16.09 8.09 -5.23
C SER A 217 -15.73 8.85 -3.95
N MET A 218 -14.73 9.72 -4.03
CA MET A 218 -14.55 10.76 -3.03
C MET A 218 -15.30 11.99 -3.53
N SER A 219 -16.49 12.23 -2.95
CA SER A 219 -17.31 13.47 -3.01
C SER A 219 -18.65 13.39 -3.73
N HIS A 220 -19.64 12.63 -3.22
CA HIS A 220 -21.06 13.00 -3.36
C HIS A 220 -21.90 12.53 -2.16
N THR A 221 -21.69 13.10 -0.97
CA THR A 221 -22.82 13.27 -0.04
C THR A 221 -23.45 14.62 -0.32
N SER A 222 -24.14 14.73 -1.45
CA SER A 222 -25.10 15.82 -1.68
C SER A 222 -26.28 15.59 -0.75
N SER A 223 -26.23 16.23 0.43
CA SER A 223 -27.40 16.40 1.28
C SER A 223 -28.42 17.26 0.53
N SER A 224 -29.30 16.61 -0.23
CA SER A 224 -30.46 17.27 -0.82
C SER A 224 -31.39 17.72 0.31
N ASN A 225 -31.48 19.03 0.45
CA ASN A 225 -32.34 19.74 1.38
C ASN A 225 -33.76 19.16 1.46
N ILE A 226 -34.19 18.76 2.66
CA ILE A 226 -35.61 18.72 2.99
C ILE A 226 -36.05 20.17 3.23
N SER A 227 -36.79 20.74 2.29
CA SER A 227 -37.49 22.01 2.48
C SER A 227 -38.97 21.72 2.65
N ARG A 228 -39.45 22.03 3.86
CA ARG A 228 -40.84 22.27 4.34
C ARG A 228 -41.99 21.60 3.62
#